data_AF-A0A925RRL0-F1
#
_entry.id   AF-A0A925RRL0-F1
#
_cell.length_a   1.000
_cell.length_b   1.000
_cell.length_c   1.000
_cell.angle_alpha   90.00
_cell.angle_beta   90.00
_cell.angle_gamma   90.00
#
_symmetry.space_group_name_H-M   'P 1'
#
loop_
_entity.id
_entity.type
_entity.pdbx_description
1 polymer ?
#
loop_
_entity_poly.entity_id
_entity_poly.type
_entity_poly.pdbx_seq_one_letter_code
_entity_poly.pdbx_strand_id
1 'polypeptide(L)'
;MKDTGKKTELPRGIRMTGEDNVPRPIPAVEMEATFEVLSVLKGEEKNKNFLFHYLRQDPPPKQPVINGAGLVGFDPKEKRRYLLFLKREPTGGFSSLTGQIDPVEGMKELGAYP
;
A
#
# COMPACT_ATOMS: atom_id res chain seq x y z
N MET A 1 -2.38 10.09 5.32
CA MET A 1 -1.19 9.22 5.17
C MET A 1 -0.04 9.80 5.95
N LYS A 2 0.88 8.95 6.42
CA LYS A 2 2.07 9.31 7.17
C LYS A 2 3.24 8.46 6.65
N ASP A 3 4.33 9.13 6.33
CA ASP A 3 5.62 8.51 6.10
C ASP A 3 6.24 8.19 7.46
N THR A 4 6.62 6.93 7.70
CA THR A 4 7.18 6.52 9.00
C THR A 4 8.67 6.82 9.12
N GLY A 5 9.36 7.12 8.01
CA GLY A 5 10.80 7.26 7.91
C GLY A 5 11.57 5.93 7.97
N LYS A 6 10.88 4.80 8.18
CA LYS A 6 11.50 3.49 8.26
C LYS A 6 11.80 2.97 6.85
N LYS A 7 13.08 3.00 6.50
CA LYS A 7 13.59 2.50 5.22
C LYS A 7 13.58 0.98 5.19
N THR A 8 13.22 0.44 4.03
CA THR A 8 13.14 -0.98 3.73
C THR A 8 13.33 -1.19 2.23
N GLU A 9 13.00 -2.38 1.74
CA GLU A 9 13.02 -2.74 0.33
C GLU A 9 11.69 -3.42 -0.04
N LEU A 10 11.30 -3.38 -1.30
CA LEU A 10 10.17 -4.19 -1.75
C LEU A 10 10.46 -5.69 -1.53
N PRO A 11 9.45 -6.51 -1.16
CA PRO A 11 9.66 -7.91 -0.83
C PRO A 11 10.28 -8.74 -1.95
N ARG A 12 10.90 -9.87 -1.57
CA ARG A 12 11.69 -10.74 -2.46
C ARG A 12 10.93 -11.13 -3.72
N GLY A 13 11.55 -10.90 -4.89
CA GLY A 13 11.03 -11.28 -6.20
C GLY A 13 10.95 -10.13 -7.19
N ILE A 14 10.79 -8.90 -6.69
CA ILE A 14 10.83 -7.67 -7.49
C ILE A 14 12.21 -7.05 -7.39
N ARG A 15 12.81 -6.76 -8.56
CA ARG A 15 14.10 -6.10 -8.67
C ARG A 15 14.06 -5.06 -9.76
N MET A 16 14.81 -3.99 -9.58
CA MET A 16 15.07 -3.03 -10.63
C MET A 16 16.31 -3.50 -11.39
N THR A 17 16.22 -3.57 -12.70
CA THR A 17 17.38 -3.82 -13.56
C THR A 17 18.19 -2.54 -13.65
N GLY A 18 19.43 -2.58 -13.15
CA GLY A 18 20.38 -1.49 -13.35
C GLY A 18 20.79 -1.32 -14.80
N GLU A 19 21.44 -0.20 -15.14
CA GLU A 19 21.99 0.05 -16.49
C GLU A 19 22.98 -1.03 -16.95
N ASP A 20 23.61 -1.72 -15.99
CA ASP A 20 24.51 -2.86 -16.17
C ASP A 20 23.80 -4.22 -16.30
N ASN A 21 22.47 -4.23 -16.45
CA ASN A 21 21.62 -5.43 -16.42
C ASN A 21 21.69 -6.25 -15.13
N VAL A 22 22.20 -5.66 -14.04
CA VAL A 22 22.27 -6.33 -12.75
C VAL A 22 20.98 -6.06 -11.96
N PRO A 23 20.25 -7.11 -11.52
CA PRO A 23 19.07 -6.94 -10.69
C PRO A 23 19.42 -6.42 -9.29
N ARG A 24 18.84 -5.30 -8.88
CA ARG A 24 19.02 -4.70 -7.55
C ARG A 24 17.70 -4.63 -6.79
N PRO A 25 17.72 -4.70 -5.44
CA PRO A 25 16.53 -4.42 -4.64
C PRO A 25 15.99 -3.03 -4.92
N ILE A 26 14.67 -2.88 -4.78
CA ILE A 26 14.00 -1.59 -4.91
C ILE A 26 13.84 -1.01 -3.51
N PRO A 27 14.50 0.11 -3.17
CA PRO A 27 14.33 0.71 -1.86
C PRO A 27 12.90 1.25 -1.70
N ALA A 28 12.39 1.17 -0.49
CA ALA A 28 11.04 1.58 -0.13
C ALA A 28 11.01 2.15 1.28
N VAL A 29 9.93 2.84 1.60
CA VAL A 29 9.65 3.37 2.93
C VAL A 29 8.29 2.84 3.39
N GLU A 30 8.22 2.46 4.65
CA GLU A 30 6.96 2.07 5.28
C GLU A 30 6.04 3.28 5.45
N MET A 31 4.81 3.13 4.98
CA MET A 31 3.77 4.13 5.01
C MET A 31 2.59 3.65 5.84
N GLU A 32 1.94 4.60 6.48
CA GLU A 32 0.73 4.38 7.26
C GLU A 32 -0.40 5.25 6.72
N ALA A 33 -1.59 4.68 6.57
CA ALA A 33 -2.80 5.42 6.24
C ALA A 33 -3.93 5.03 7.18
N THR A 34 -4.55 6.01 7.84
CA THR A 34 -5.75 5.78 8.64
C THR A 34 -6.97 5.95 7.77
N PHE A 35 -7.87 4.97 7.83
CA PHE A 35 -9.16 5.00 7.14
C PHE A 35 -10.30 4.98 8.14
N GLU A 36 -11.36 5.71 7.83
CA GLU A 36 -12.66 5.56 8.47
C GLU A 36 -13.40 4.36 7.84
N VAL A 37 -13.98 3.52 8.69
CA VAL A 37 -14.76 2.35 8.30
C VAL A 37 -16.19 2.77 8.03
N LEU A 38 -16.60 2.71 6.77
CA LEU A 38 -18.00 2.93 6.37
C LEU A 38 -18.86 1.68 6.51
N SER A 39 -18.29 0.50 6.22
CA SER A 39 -18.96 -0.79 6.32
C SER A 39 -17.92 -1.92 6.35
N VAL A 40 -18.27 -3.05 6.97
CA VAL A 40 -17.47 -4.28 7.00
C VAL A 40 -18.27 -5.39 6.30
N LEU A 41 -17.76 -5.87 5.17
CA LEU A 41 -18.43 -6.93 4.40
C LEU A 41 -18.07 -8.34 4.87
N LYS A 42 -16.88 -8.52 5.45
CA LYS A 42 -16.39 -9.80 5.96
C LYS A 42 -15.41 -9.59 7.10
N GLY A 43 -15.49 -10.46 8.11
CA GLY A 43 -14.67 -10.40 9.32
C GLY A 43 -15.32 -9.56 10.42
N GLU A 44 -14.59 -9.39 11.52
CA GLU A 44 -15.04 -8.59 12.66
C GLU A 44 -14.09 -7.40 12.81
N GLU A 45 -14.58 -6.21 12.47
CA GLU A 45 -13.93 -4.96 12.83
C GLU A 45 -14.99 -4.05 13.45
N LYS A 46 -14.74 -3.61 14.68
CA LYS A 46 -15.67 -2.80 15.48
C LYS A 46 -15.17 -1.37 15.65
N ASN A 47 -13.92 -1.11 15.30
CA ASN A 47 -13.34 0.21 15.35
C ASN A 47 -13.88 1.06 14.21
N LYS A 48 -14.15 2.35 14.52
CA LYS A 48 -14.53 3.33 13.50
C LYS A 48 -13.39 3.60 12.52
N ASN A 49 -12.15 3.41 12.95
CA ASN A 49 -10.96 3.66 12.14
C ASN A 49 -10.02 2.46 12.21
N PHE A 50 -9.24 2.25 11.15
CA PHE A 50 -8.13 1.31 11.17
C PHE A 50 -6.88 1.89 10.51
N LEU A 51 -5.72 1.32 10.86
CA LEU A 51 -4.42 1.68 10.30
C LEU A 51 -4.03 0.70 9.20
N PHE A 52 -3.74 1.23 8.01
CA PHE A 52 -3.29 0.48 6.84
C PHE A 52 -1.78 0.71 6.63
N HIS A 53 -1.01 -0.37 6.64
CA HIS A 53 0.41 -0.40 6.35
C HIS A 53 0.65 -0.75 4.89
N TYR A 54 1.41 0.09 4.20
CA TYR A 54 1.82 -0.15 2.82
C TYR A 54 3.25 0.34 2.56
N LEU A 55 3.86 -0.08 1.46
CA LEU A 55 5.16 0.41 1.04
C LEU A 55 5.02 1.45 -0.07
N ARG A 56 5.85 2.49 0.00
CA ARG A 56 6.08 3.43 -1.12
C ARG A 56 7.52 3.30 -1.56
N GLN A 57 7.75 3.16 -2.86
CA GLN A 57 9.09 3.18 -3.43
C GLN A 57 9.83 4.49 -3.12
N ASP A 58 11.12 4.39 -2.80
CA ASP A 58 11.98 5.53 -2.46
C ASP A 58 13.33 5.42 -3.22
N PRO A 59 13.69 6.39 -4.09
CA PRO A 59 12.89 7.54 -4.49
C PRO A 59 11.66 7.12 -5.31
N PRO A 60 10.57 7.92 -5.33
CA PRO A 60 9.42 7.67 -6.18
C PRO A 60 9.86 7.54 -7.65
N PRO A 61 9.29 6.60 -8.42
CA PRO A 61 9.64 6.43 -9.81
C PRO A 61 9.25 7.68 -10.61
N LYS A 62 10.15 8.17 -11.46
CA LYS A 62 9.91 9.36 -12.31
C LYS A 62 8.89 9.10 -13.42
N GLN A 63 8.68 7.83 -13.77
CA GLN A 63 7.77 7.37 -14.82
C GLN A 63 7.09 6.08 -14.36
N PRO A 64 5.89 5.76 -14.88
CA PRO A 64 5.25 4.47 -14.63
C PRO A 64 6.19 3.31 -14.99
N VAL A 65 6.37 2.38 -14.06
CA VAL A 65 7.20 1.20 -14.30
C VAL A 65 6.37 0.14 -15.01
N ILE A 66 6.68 -0.13 -16.28
CA ILE A 66 6.04 -1.20 -17.04
C ILE A 66 6.46 -2.55 -16.43
N ASN A 67 5.48 -3.42 -16.17
CA ASN A 67 5.68 -4.72 -15.50
C ASN A 67 6.35 -4.61 -14.11
N GLY A 68 6.16 -3.47 -13.43
CA GLY A 68 6.61 -3.25 -12.06
C GLY A 68 5.55 -3.60 -11.02
N ALA A 69 5.93 -3.46 -9.75
CA ALA A 69 5.03 -3.62 -8.61
C ALA A 69 3.87 -2.62 -8.65
N GLY A 70 2.65 -3.12 -8.40
CA GLY A 70 1.41 -2.35 -8.28
C GLY A 70 1.27 -1.66 -6.93
N LEU A 71 2.12 -0.67 -6.65
CA LEU A 71 2.10 0.09 -5.40
C LEU A 71 0.92 1.07 -5.32
N VAL A 72 0.58 1.49 -4.11
CA VAL A 72 -0.57 2.34 -3.81
C VAL A 72 -0.15 3.60 -3.08
N GLY A 73 -0.97 4.65 -3.18
CA GLY A 73 -0.79 5.91 -2.47
C GLY A 73 -2.14 6.57 -2.24
N PHE A 74 -2.27 7.32 -1.14
CA PHE A 74 -3.55 7.87 -0.72
C PHE A 74 -3.42 9.35 -0.37
N ASP A 75 -4.14 10.22 -1.08
CA ASP A 75 -4.31 11.62 -0.66
C ASP A 75 -5.64 11.80 0.09
N PRO A 76 -5.60 12.08 1.41
CA PRO A 76 -6.83 12.31 2.19
C PRO A 76 -7.63 13.52 1.70
N LYS A 77 -7.02 14.48 0.99
CA LYS A 77 -7.71 15.66 0.46
C LYS A 77 -8.74 15.31 -0.62
N GLU A 78 -8.53 14.20 -1.33
CA GLU A 78 -9.44 13.77 -2.39
C GLU A 78 -10.72 13.08 -1.86
N LYS A 79 -10.79 12.77 -0.55
CA LYS A 79 -11.96 12.13 0.10
C LYS A 79 -12.50 10.92 -0.67
N ARG A 80 -11.58 10.12 -1.21
CA ARG A 80 -11.88 8.89 -1.97
C ARG A 80 -12.36 7.78 -1.03
N ARG A 81 -13.25 6.94 -1.53
CA ARG A 81 -13.69 5.69 -0.91
C ARG A 81 -13.06 4.50 -1.59
N TYR A 82 -12.80 3.46 -0.80
CA TYR A 82 -12.17 2.23 -1.27
C TYR A 82 -12.89 1.02 -0.69
N LEU A 83 -13.06 -0.02 -1.49
CA LEU A 83 -13.29 -1.38 -1.00
C LEU A 83 -11.92 -2.04 -0.86
N LEU A 84 -11.60 -2.52 0.34
CA LEU A 84 -10.27 -3.05 0.68
C LEU A 84 -10.39 -4.50 1.16
N PHE A 85 -9.54 -5.37 0.63
CA PHE A 85 -9.35 -6.73 1.11
C PHE A 85 -8.10 -6.77 1.98
N LEU A 86 -8.29 -6.95 3.27
CA LEU A 86 -7.25 -6.74 4.27
C LEU A 86 -6.96 -8.00 5.06
N LYS A 87 -5.72 -8.13 5.52
CA LYS A 87 -5.32 -9.06 6.57
C LYS A 87 -4.86 -8.27 7.79
N ARG A 88 -5.19 -8.78 8.97
CA ARG A 88 -4.75 -8.20 10.24
C ARG A 88 -3.32 -8.64 10.54
N GLU A 89 -2.47 -7.68 10.86
CA GLU A 89 -1.10 -7.92 11.26
C GLU A 89 -1.02 -8.25 12.77
N PRO A 90 0.00 -9.00 13.23
CA PRO A 90 0.15 -9.33 14.65
C PRO A 90 0.23 -8.09 15.56
N THR A 91 0.70 -6.97 15.02
CA THR A 91 0.82 -5.67 15.69
C THR A 91 -0.52 -4.92 15.78
N GLY A 92 -1.59 -5.45 15.17
CA GLY A 92 -2.95 -4.90 15.22
C GLY A 92 -3.35 -4.01 14.05
N GLY A 93 -2.39 -3.56 13.24
CA GLY A 93 -2.65 -2.87 11.97
C GLY A 93 -3.13 -3.82 10.87
N PHE A 94 -3.37 -3.27 9.68
CA PHE A 94 -3.81 -4.03 8.51
C PHE A 94 -2.85 -3.82 7.34
N SER A 95 -2.67 -4.85 6.53
CA SER A 95 -2.06 -4.74 5.20
C SER A 95 -2.96 -5.37 4.14
N SER A 96 -2.64 -5.11 2.87
CA SER A 96 -3.36 -5.75 1.77
C SER A 96 -3.30 -7.28 1.91
N LEU A 97 -4.41 -7.93 1.63
CA LEU A 97 -4.49 -9.39 1.56
C LEU A 97 -3.49 -9.96 0.54
N THR A 98 -3.25 -9.23 -0.56
CA THR A 98 -2.28 -9.58 -1.62
C THR A 98 -0.82 -9.31 -1.23
N GLY A 99 -0.57 -8.76 -0.04
CA GLY A 99 0.76 -8.43 0.46
C GLY A 99 1.25 -7.05 0.03
N GLN A 100 2.56 -6.82 0.17
CA GLN A 100 3.19 -5.50 0.02
C GLN A 100 3.76 -5.25 -1.38
N ILE A 101 3.78 -6.26 -2.27
CA ILE A 101 4.28 -6.11 -3.64
C ILE A 101 3.20 -5.48 -4.52
N ASP A 102 2.02 -6.09 -4.58
CA ASP A 102 0.90 -5.62 -5.42
C ASP A 102 -0.34 -5.32 -4.56
N PRO A 103 -0.26 -4.36 -3.63
CA PRO A 103 -1.41 -3.98 -2.80
C PRO A 103 -2.59 -3.47 -3.64
N VAL A 104 -2.36 -2.95 -4.85
CA VAL A 104 -3.42 -2.48 -5.76
C VAL A 104 -4.44 -3.58 -6.11
N GLU A 105 -4.00 -4.83 -6.20
CA GLU A 105 -4.87 -5.98 -6.51
C GLU A 105 -5.84 -6.32 -5.36
N GLY A 106 -5.51 -5.90 -4.14
CA GLY A 106 -6.33 -6.07 -2.95
C GLY A 106 -7.32 -4.93 -2.72
N MET A 107 -7.50 -4.02 -3.68
CA MET A 107 -8.36 -2.85 -3.50
C MET A 107 -9.12 -2.42 -4.74
N LYS A 108 -10.25 -1.74 -4.51
CA LYS A 108 -11.03 -1.08 -5.54
C LYS A 108 -11.40 0.33 -5.10
N GLU A 109 -10.99 1.33 -5.87
CA GLU A 109 -11.48 2.70 -5.69
C GLU A 109 -12.95 2.81 -6.13
N LEU A 110 -13.77 3.45 -5.29
CA LEU A 110 -15.22 3.63 -5.49
C LEU A 110 -15.60 5.10 -5.79
N GLY A 111 -14.61 5.98 -5.96
CA GLY A 111 -14.78 7.42 -6.17
C GLY A 111 -14.94 8.23 -4.88
N ALA A 112 -15.27 9.52 -5.03
CA ALA A 112 -15.41 10.45 -3.91
C ALA A 112 -16.68 10.19 -3.06
N TYR A 113 -16.65 10.62 -1.81
CA TYR A 113 -17.83 10.72 -0.94
C TYR A 113 -18.63 12.00 -1.29
N PRO A 114 -19.95 11.94 -1.53
CA PRO A 114 -20.78 13.11 -1.81
C PRO A 114 -20.89 14.08 -0.63
#